data_AF-A0A444MT17-F1
#
_entry.id   AF-A0A444MT17-F1
#
_cell.length_a   1.000
_cell.length_b   1.000
_cell.length_c   1.000
_cell.angle_alpha   90.00
_cell.angle_beta   90.00
_cell.angle_gamma   90.00
#
_symmetry.space_group_name_H-M   'P 1'
#
loop_
_entity.id
_entity.type
_entity.pdbx_description
1 polymer ?
#
loop_
_entity_poly.entity_id
_entity_poly.type
_entity_poly.pdbx_seq_one_letter_code
_entity_poly.pdbx_strand_id
1 'polypeptide(L)'
;MATTKLTLSIEPEVISKARHYASKRRKSLSKIFAELLSKAIEEDEAIPEDPFLKRLKEMEVSAEIQALTGILKGKYPDDVNIWDVKYEYLKEKHGL
;
A
#
# COMPACT_ATOMS: atom_id res chain seq x y z
N MET A 1 -2.11 -25.58 6.90
CA MET A 1 -2.49 -24.16 6.72
C MET A 1 -1.66 -23.33 7.69
N ALA A 2 -0.91 -22.35 7.19
CA ALA A 2 -0.11 -21.47 8.05
C ALA A 2 -1.04 -20.52 8.82
N THR A 3 -0.84 -20.40 10.14
CA THR A 3 -1.61 -19.49 10.99
C THR A 3 -0.70 -18.38 11.47
N THR A 4 -1.04 -17.14 11.10
CA THR A 4 -0.31 -15.93 11.51
C THR A 4 -1.08 -15.22 12.61
N LYS A 5 -0.38 -14.77 13.66
CA LYS A 5 -0.98 -14.01 14.76
C LYS A 5 -0.94 -12.53 14.44
N LEU A 6 -2.07 -11.84 14.60
CA LEU A 6 -2.18 -10.39 14.55
C LEU A 6 -2.34 -9.84 15.97
N THR A 7 -1.51 -8.89 16.36
CA THR A 7 -1.60 -8.20 17.64
C THR A 7 -1.96 -6.74 17.39
N LEU A 8 -2.98 -6.25 18.07
CA LEU A 8 -3.52 -4.90 17.90
C LEU A 8 -3.49 -4.16 19.24
N SER A 9 -3.09 -2.90 19.18
CA SER A 9 -3.19 -1.97 20.31
C SER A 9 -4.56 -1.28 20.22
N ILE A 10 -5.39 -1.45 21.24
CA ILE A 10 -6.77 -0.94 21.28
C ILE A 10 -7.00 -0.32 22.66
N GLU A 11 -7.76 0.75 22.70
CA GLU A 11 -8.16 1.39 23.96
C GLU A 11 -8.85 0.39 24.91
N PRO A 12 -8.52 0.42 26.22
CA PRO A 12 -9.09 -0.51 27.21
C PRO A 12 -10.62 -0.51 27.29
N GLU A 13 -11.25 0.66 27.08
CA GLU A 13 -12.71 0.77 27.09
C GLU A 13 -13.34 0.08 25.88
N VAL A 14 -12.73 0.23 24.70
CA VAL A 14 -13.20 -0.35 23.45
C VAL A 14 -13.12 -1.87 23.52
N ILE A 15 -12.02 -2.43 24.03
CA ILE A 15 -11.90 -3.89 24.17
C ILE A 15 -12.89 -4.47 25.17
N SER A 16 -13.22 -3.72 26.23
CA SER A 16 -14.23 -4.11 27.23
C SER A 16 -15.63 -4.18 26.61
N LYS A 17 -16.02 -3.15 25.84
CA LYS A 17 -17.29 -3.13 25.08
C LYS A 17 -17.34 -4.26 24.04
N ALA A 18 -16.23 -4.47 23.31
CA ALA A 18 -16.15 -5.52 22.30
C ALA A 18 -16.27 -6.93 22.91
N ARG A 19 -15.66 -7.19 24.07
CA ARG A 19 -15.82 -8.46 24.81
C ARG A 19 -17.27 -8.68 25.25
N HIS A 20 -17.92 -7.65 25.79
CA HIS A 20 -19.33 -7.72 26.18
C HIS A 20 -20.23 -8.04 24.97
N TYR A 21 -20.00 -7.34 23.86
CA TYR A 21 -20.70 -7.59 22.59
C TYR A 21 -20.51 -9.03 22.09
N ALA A 22 -19.27 -9.53 22.11
CA ALA A 22 -18.94 -10.89 21.67
C ALA A 22 -19.63 -11.96 22.54
N SER A 23 -19.64 -11.75 23.87
CA SER A 23 -20.34 -12.61 24.83
C SER A 23 -21.84 -12.67 24.55
N LYS A 24 -22.49 -11.50 24.36
CA LYS A 24 -23.93 -11.41 24.04
C LYS A 24 -24.30 -12.19 22.78
N ARG A 25 -23.39 -12.24 21.80
CA ARG A 25 -23.59 -12.96 20.52
C ARG A 25 -23.05 -14.39 20.51
N ARG A 26 -22.51 -14.89 21.63
CA ARG A 26 -21.88 -16.22 21.74
C ARG A 26 -20.83 -16.47 20.66
N LYS A 27 -20.06 -15.45 20.28
CA LYS A 27 -18.97 -15.54 19.29
C LYS A 27 -17.66 -15.12 19.94
N SER A 28 -16.53 -15.65 19.45
CA SER A 28 -15.21 -15.15 19.86
C SER A 28 -14.92 -13.81 19.20
N LEU A 29 -14.11 -12.99 19.88
CA LEU A 29 -13.70 -11.69 19.35
C LEU A 29 -12.90 -11.84 18.04
N SER A 30 -12.05 -12.87 17.97
CA SER A 30 -11.28 -13.20 16.77
C SER A 30 -12.17 -13.55 15.58
N LYS A 31 -13.27 -14.29 15.81
CA LYS A 31 -14.22 -14.65 14.75
C LYS A 31 -14.98 -13.43 14.26
N ILE A 32 -15.42 -12.56 15.17
CA ILE A 32 -16.10 -11.30 14.80
C ILE A 32 -15.17 -10.41 13.98
N PHE A 33 -13.90 -10.31 14.39
CA PHE A 33 -12.92 -9.49 13.69
C PHE A 33 -12.57 -10.06 12.30
N ALA A 34 -12.41 -11.38 12.20
CA ALA A 34 -12.20 -12.04 10.92
C ALA A 34 -13.38 -11.82 9.95
N GLU A 35 -14.62 -12.02 10.43
CA GLU A 35 -15.83 -11.75 9.65
C GLU A 35 -15.90 -10.28 9.17
N LEU A 36 -15.53 -9.34 10.04
CA LEU A 36 -15.51 -7.92 9.71
C LEU A 36 -14.47 -7.59 8.63
N LEU A 37 -13.25 -8.11 8.76
CA LEU A 37 -12.20 -7.89 7.75
C LEU A 37 -12.55 -8.53 6.41
N SER A 38 -13.03 -9.78 6.42
CA SER A 38 -13.44 -10.46 5.18
C SER A 38 -14.52 -9.67 4.46
N LYS A 39 -15.54 -9.19 5.19
CA LYS A 39 -16.61 -8.39 4.60
C LYS A 39 -16.10 -7.05 4.04
N ALA A 40 -15.20 -6.37 4.76
CA ALA A 40 -14.64 -5.11 4.28
C ALA A 40 -13.81 -5.30 3.00
N ILE A 41 -13.05 -6.40 2.91
CA ILE A 41 -12.27 -6.74 1.70
C ILE A 41 -13.20 -7.08 0.54
N GLU A 42 -14.22 -7.91 0.77
CA GLU A 42 -15.21 -8.25 -0.25
C GLU A 42 -15.94 -7.02 -0.77
N GLU A 43 -16.30 -6.07 0.10
CA GLU A 43 -16.94 -4.81 -0.29
C GLU A 43 -16.01 -3.92 -1.12
N ASP A 44 -14.70 -3.88 -0.81
CA ASP A 44 -13.71 -3.11 -1.56
C ASP A 44 -13.41 -3.75 -2.94
N GLU A 45 -13.25 -5.08 -2.99
CA GLU A 45 -13.06 -5.83 -4.23
C GLU A 45 -14.30 -5.83 -5.14
N ALA A 46 -15.49 -5.70 -4.54
CA ALA A 46 -16.75 -5.60 -5.28
C ALA A 46 -16.95 -4.22 -5.93
N ILE A 47 -16.13 -3.21 -5.62
CA ILE A 47 -16.10 -1.96 -6.39
C ILE A 47 -15.37 -2.28 -7.69
N PRO A 48 -16.08 -2.41 -8.84
CA PRO A 48 -15.39 -2.67 -10.09
C PRO A 48 -14.42 -1.52 -10.35
N GLU A 49 -13.16 -1.86 -10.64
CA GLU A 49 -12.21 -0.89 -11.17
C GLU A 49 -12.88 -0.13 -12.31
N ASP A 50 -12.81 1.21 -12.25
CA ASP A 50 -13.37 2.07 -13.28
C ASP A 50 -12.91 1.54 -14.66
N PRO A 51 -13.83 1.20 -15.58
CA PRO A 51 -13.48 0.72 -16.90
C PRO A 51 -12.47 1.62 -17.63
N PHE A 52 -12.45 2.92 -17.32
CA PHE A 52 -11.46 3.86 -17.80
C PHE A 52 -10.06 3.62 -17.21
N LEU A 53 -9.96 3.41 -15.90
CA LEU A 53 -8.69 3.11 -15.22
C LEU A 53 -8.12 1.76 -15.66
N LYS A 54 -8.98 0.76 -15.88
CA LYS A 54 -8.56 -0.55 -16.42
C LYS A 54 -7.95 -0.42 -17.82
N ARG A 55 -8.60 0.34 -18.70
CA ARG A 55 -8.07 0.66 -20.04
C ARG A 55 -6.75 1.42 -20.00
N LEU A 56 -6.58 2.33 -19.04
CA LEU A 56 -5.32 3.07 -18.87
C LEU A 56 -4.17 2.18 -18.37
N LYS A 57 -4.43 1.16 -17.56
CA LYS A 57 -3.42 0.19 -17.13
C LYS A 57 -3.02 -0.79 -18.24
N GLU A 58 -3.96 -1.14 -19.11
CA GLU A 58 -3.73 -2.03 -20.25
C GLU A 58 -3.14 -1.30 -21.48
N MET A 59 -3.19 0.04 -21.50
CA MET A 59 -2.55 0.84 -22.54
C MET A 59 -1.02 0.73 -22.42
N GLU A 60 -0.39 0.24 -23.48
CA GLU A 60 1.06 0.31 -23.62
C GLU A 60 1.50 1.78 -23.59
N VAL A 61 2.24 2.14 -22.54
CA VAL A 61 2.83 3.46 -22.40
C VAL A 61 3.83 3.64 -23.55
N SER A 62 3.71 4.72 -24.32
CA SER A 62 4.58 4.97 -25.47
C SER A 62 6.06 4.97 -25.06
N ALA A 63 6.92 4.48 -25.96
CA ALA A 63 8.36 4.38 -25.72
C ALA A 63 8.99 5.73 -25.33
N GLU A 64 8.44 6.84 -25.82
CA GLU A 64 8.85 8.20 -25.45
C GLU A 64 8.57 8.52 -23.98
N ILE A 65 7.43 8.09 -23.44
CA ILE A 65 7.07 8.30 -22.03
C ILE A 65 7.86 7.33 -21.13
N GLN A 66 8.09 6.09 -21.57
CA GLN A 66 8.96 5.14 -20.86
C GLN A 66 10.42 5.62 -20.80
N ALA A 67 10.88 6.36 -21.81
CA ALA A 67 12.21 6.96 -21.80
C ALA A 67 12.33 8.09 -20.75
N LEU A 68 11.22 8.75 -20.40
CA LEU A 68 11.19 9.79 -19.36
C LEU A 68 11.24 9.22 -17.94
N THR A 69 10.72 8.01 -17.69
CA THR A 69 10.74 7.36 -16.37
C THR A 69 12.08 6.71 -16.03
N GLY A 70 13.09 6.81 -16.92
CA GLY A 70 14.46 6.38 -16.65
C GLY A 70 14.72 4.88 -16.81
N ILE A 71 13.74 4.09 -17.25
CA ILE A 71 13.87 2.62 -17.43
C ILE A 71 14.86 2.27 -18.56
N LEU A 72 15.20 3.21 -19.44
CA LEU A 72 16.15 3.03 -20.56
C LEU A 72 17.45 3.84 -20.46
N LYS A 73 17.71 4.60 -19.39
CA LYS A 73 19.06 5.09 -19.10
C LYS A 73 19.71 4.10 -18.14
N GLY A 74 20.50 3.20 -18.73
CA GLY A 74 20.92 1.92 -18.18
C GLY A 74 21.49 1.95 -16.76
N LYS A 75 21.42 0.78 -16.11
CA LYS A 75 22.10 0.40 -14.86
C LYS A 75 22.93 1.55 -14.29
N TYR A 76 22.32 2.36 -13.44
CA TYR A 76 23.13 3.08 -12.47
C TYR A 76 23.86 1.99 -11.67
N PRO A 77 25.19 2.05 -11.54
CA PRO A 77 25.88 1.27 -10.52
C PRO A 77 25.13 1.51 -9.21
N ASP A 78 24.88 0.46 -8.42
CA ASP A 78 24.16 0.56 -7.13
C ASP A 78 24.82 1.55 -6.15
N ASP A 79 26.01 2.05 -6.49
CA ASP A 79 26.85 2.96 -5.74
C ASP A 79 26.61 4.46 -6.06
N VAL A 80 25.70 4.81 -6.99
CA VAL A 80 25.43 6.22 -7.33
C VAL A 80 24.30 6.78 -6.49
N ASN A 81 24.67 7.54 -5.46
CA ASN A 81 23.73 8.25 -4.61
C ASN A 81 23.16 9.48 -5.36
N ILE A 82 21.85 9.43 -5.65
CA ILE A 82 21.09 10.46 -6.38
C ILE A 82 21.20 11.84 -5.69
N TRP A 83 21.38 11.86 -4.37
CA TRP A 83 21.52 13.09 -3.60
C TRP A 83 22.85 13.80 -3.86
N ASP A 84 23.93 13.06 -4.10
CA ASP A 84 25.26 13.63 -4.35
C ASP A 84 25.32 14.28 -5.74
N VAL A 85 24.74 13.62 -6.75
CA VAL A 85 24.64 14.18 -8.12
C VAL A 85 23.79 15.45 -8.15
N LYS A 86 22.70 15.48 -7.38
CA LYS A 86 21.85 16.66 -7.25
C LYS A 86 22.57 17.82 -6.57
N TYR A 87 23.40 17.51 -5.57
CA TYR A 87 24.21 18.51 -4.88
C TYR A 87 25.26 19.12 -5.81
N GLU A 88 26.00 18.30 -6.57
CA GLU A 88 26.98 18.80 -7.55
C GLU A 88 26.34 19.69 -8.61
N TYR A 89 25.18 19.29 -9.16
CA TYR A 89 24.46 20.11 -10.15
C TYR A 89 24.01 21.47 -9.60
N LEU A 90 23.51 21.49 -8.36
CA LEU A 90 23.08 22.74 -7.72
C LEU A 90 24.28 23.62 -7.36
N LYS A 91 25.40 23.01 -6.99
CA LYS A 91 26.66 23.68 -6.71
C LYS A 91 27.19 24.41 -7.95
N GLU A 92 27.25 23.71 -9.09
CA GLU A 92 27.76 24.24 -10.35
C GLU A 92 26.85 25.35 -10.91
N LYS A 93 25.53 25.21 -10.77
CA LYS A 93 24.56 26.16 -11.34
C LYS A 93 24.31 27.39 -10.47
N HIS A 94 24.40 27.25 -9.15
CA HIS A 94 24.11 28.34 -8.21
C HIS A 94 25.34 28.82 -7.42
N GLY A 95 26.54 28.32 -7.74
CA GLY A 95 27.80 28.81 -7.19
C GLY A 95 27.93 28.65 -5.67
N LEU A 96 27.42 27.55 -5.13
CA LEU A 96 27.56 27.18 -3.71
C LEU A 96 28.86 26.42 -3.43
#